data_AF-B4E3G5-F1
#
_entry.id   AF-B4E3G5-F1
#
_cell.length_a   1.000
_cell.length_b   1.000
_cell.length_c   1.000
_cell.angle_alpha   90.00
_cell.angle_beta   90.00
_cell.angle_gamma   90.00
#
_symmetry.space_group_name_H-M   'P 1'
#
loop_
_entity.id
_entity.type
_entity.pdbx_description
1 polymer ?
#
loop_
_entity_poly.entity_id
_entity_poly.type
_entity_poly.pdbx_seq_one_letter_code
_entity_poly.pdbx_strand_id
1 'polypeptide(L)'
;MKRTAIEAFNETIKIFEEQCHTQEQHSKEYIERFRREGNEKEIERIMMNYDKLKSRLGEIHDSKMRLEQDLKKQALDNREIDKKMNSIKPDLIQLRKIRDQHLVWLNHKGVRQKRLNVWLGIKNEDADENYFINEEDENLPHYDEKTWFVEDINRVQAEDLLYGKPDGAFLIRESSKKGCYACSVVADGEVKHCVIYSTARGYGFAEPYNLYSSLKELVLHYQQTSLVQHNDSLNVRLAYPVHAQMPSLCR
;
A
#
# COMPACT_ATOMS: atom_id res chain seq x y z
N MET A 1 -10.59 -21.36 -30.00
CA MET A 1 -9.32 -21.96 -30.49
C MET A 1 -9.30 -23.48 -30.37
N LYS A 2 -9.31 -24.09 -29.17
CA LYS A 2 -9.26 -25.58 -29.05
C LYS A 2 -10.40 -26.34 -29.74
N ARG A 3 -11.65 -25.83 -29.71
CA ARG A 3 -12.79 -26.43 -30.43
C ARG A 3 -12.59 -26.46 -31.96
N THR A 4 -12.20 -25.32 -32.53
CA THR A 4 -11.90 -25.19 -33.96
C THR A 4 -10.75 -26.11 -34.40
N ALA A 5 -9.74 -26.30 -33.53
CA ALA A 5 -8.67 -27.26 -33.79
C ALA A 5 -9.18 -28.72 -33.80
N ILE A 6 -10.09 -29.08 -32.90
CA ILE A 6 -10.73 -30.42 -32.90
C ILE A 6 -11.58 -30.63 -34.16
N GLU A 7 -12.30 -29.61 -34.63
CA GLU A 7 -13.03 -29.66 -35.90
C GLU A 7 -12.09 -29.88 -37.09
N ALA A 8 -10.94 -29.21 -37.12
CA ALA A 8 -9.90 -29.44 -38.13
C ALA A 8 -9.31 -30.86 -38.05
N PHE A 9 -9.11 -31.40 -36.83
CA PHE A 9 -8.70 -32.79 -36.64
C PHE A 9 -9.76 -33.78 -37.15
N ASN A 10 -11.05 -33.52 -36.93
CA ASN A 10 -12.13 -34.35 -37.43
C ASN A 10 -12.14 -34.40 -38.96
N GLU A 11 -12.00 -33.25 -39.62
CA GLU A 11 -11.96 -33.21 -41.08
C GLU A 11 -10.70 -33.90 -41.62
N THR A 12 -9.55 -33.73 -40.96
CA THR A 12 -8.31 -34.42 -41.32
C THR A 12 -8.48 -35.94 -41.19
N ILE A 13 -9.04 -36.43 -40.08
CA ILE A 13 -9.30 -37.87 -39.87
C ILE A 13 -10.20 -38.41 -40.98
N LYS A 14 -11.26 -37.70 -41.32
CA LYS A 14 -12.19 -38.09 -42.39
C LYS A 14 -11.48 -38.24 -43.73
N ILE A 15 -10.60 -37.31 -44.11
CA ILE A 15 -9.80 -37.41 -45.35
C ILE A 15 -8.90 -38.66 -45.33
N PHE A 16 -8.25 -38.95 -44.19
CA PHE A 16 -7.40 -40.14 -44.05
C PHE A 16 -8.20 -41.45 -44.06
N GLU A 17 -9.41 -41.46 -43.50
CA GLU A 17 -10.34 -42.60 -43.57
C GLU A 17 -10.80 -42.87 -45.01
N GLU A 18 -11.16 -41.82 -45.75
CA GLU A 18 -11.50 -41.92 -47.18
C GLU A 18 -10.31 -42.44 -48.01
N GLN A 19 -9.09 -41.98 -47.72
CA GLN A 19 -7.87 -42.53 -48.34
C GLN A 19 -7.65 -44.00 -48.00
N CYS A 20 -7.85 -44.41 -46.74
CA CYS A 20 -7.75 -45.81 -46.34
C CYS A 20 -8.77 -46.68 -47.09
N HIS A 21 -10.01 -46.22 -47.20
CA HIS A 21 -11.06 -46.95 -47.91
C HIS A 21 -10.75 -47.10 -49.40
N THR A 22 -10.29 -46.01 -50.02
CA THR A 22 -9.91 -45.98 -51.44
C THR A 22 -8.72 -46.91 -51.72
N GLN A 23 -7.69 -46.84 -50.87
CA GLN A 23 -6.51 -47.71 -50.95
C GLN A 23 -6.90 -49.18 -50.76
N GLU A 24 -7.82 -49.51 -49.85
CA GLU A 24 -8.29 -50.88 -49.64
C GLU A 24 -9.06 -51.43 -50.84
N GLN A 25 -9.90 -50.62 -51.48
CA GLN A 25 -10.64 -51.03 -52.68
C GLN A 25 -9.70 -51.26 -53.88
N HIS A 26 -8.82 -50.31 -54.18
CA HIS A 26 -7.91 -50.44 -55.31
C HIS A 26 -6.85 -51.52 -55.10
N SER A 27 -6.27 -51.61 -53.89
CA SER A 27 -5.23 -52.61 -53.60
C SER A 27 -5.73 -54.04 -53.76
N LYS A 28 -7.01 -54.35 -53.49
CA LYS A 28 -7.58 -55.70 -53.69
C LYS A 28 -7.43 -56.19 -55.14
N GLU A 29 -7.77 -55.36 -56.12
CA GLU A 29 -7.66 -55.72 -57.54
C GLU A 29 -6.19 -55.85 -58.00
N TYR A 30 -5.32 -54.94 -57.55
CA TYR A 30 -3.89 -55.00 -57.87
C TYR A 30 -3.19 -56.20 -57.21
N ILE A 31 -3.48 -56.49 -55.94
CA ILE A 31 -2.92 -57.63 -55.20
C ILE A 31 -3.35 -58.95 -55.86
N GLU A 32 -4.59 -59.09 -56.31
CA GLU A 32 -5.02 -60.28 -57.06
C GLU A 32 -4.28 -60.46 -58.39
N ARG A 33 -4.00 -59.36 -59.12
CA ARG A 33 -3.22 -59.41 -60.37
C ARG A 33 -1.77 -59.78 -60.10
N PHE A 34 -1.09 -59.09 -59.18
CA PHE A 34 0.31 -59.38 -58.85
C PHE A 34 0.51 -60.77 -58.23
N ARG A 35 -0.51 -61.30 -57.54
CA ARG A 35 -0.50 -62.68 -57.04
C ARG A 35 -0.49 -63.70 -58.19
N ARG A 36 -1.21 -63.44 -59.29
CA ARG A 36 -1.20 -64.30 -60.49
C ARG A 36 0.11 -64.20 -61.28
N GLU A 37 0.76 -63.04 -61.23
CA GLU A 37 2.05 -62.79 -61.90
C GLU A 37 3.28 -63.22 -61.06
N GLY A 38 3.09 -63.66 -59.82
CA GLY A 38 4.18 -64.08 -58.91
C GLY A 38 5.03 -62.92 -58.37
N ASN A 39 4.53 -61.68 -58.41
CA ASN A 39 5.29 -60.48 -58.04
C ASN A 39 5.05 -60.07 -56.57
N GLU A 40 5.56 -60.87 -55.63
CA GLU A 40 5.35 -60.66 -54.18
C GLU A 40 5.91 -59.33 -53.65
N LYS A 41 7.01 -58.83 -54.23
CA LYS A 41 7.63 -57.56 -53.81
C LYS A 41 6.72 -56.35 -53.97
N GLU A 42 5.81 -56.38 -54.94
CA GLU A 42 4.86 -55.28 -55.13
C GLU A 42 3.71 -55.34 -54.13
N ILE A 43 3.27 -56.55 -53.79
CA ILE A 43 2.26 -56.79 -52.76
C ILE A 43 2.79 -56.30 -51.39
N GLU A 44 4.03 -56.64 -51.04
CA GLU A 44 4.66 -56.16 -49.80
C GLU A 44 4.75 -54.64 -49.74
N ARG A 45 5.09 -53.98 -50.86
CA ARG A 45 5.17 -52.51 -50.94
C ARG A 45 3.82 -51.84 -50.70
N ILE A 46 2.75 -52.39 -51.30
CA ILE A 46 1.37 -51.88 -51.11
C ILE A 46 0.93 -52.07 -49.66
N MET A 47 1.19 -53.24 -49.06
CA MET A 47 0.86 -53.51 -47.66
C MET A 47 1.63 -52.61 -46.69
N MET A 48 2.95 -52.46 -46.87
CA MET A 48 3.76 -51.55 -46.05
C MET A 48 3.29 -50.09 -46.13
N ASN A 49 2.84 -49.64 -47.31
CA ASN A 49 2.28 -48.29 -47.47
C ASN A 49 0.97 -48.13 -46.70
N TYR A 50 0.08 -49.13 -46.79
CA TYR A 50 -1.18 -49.14 -46.07
C TYR A 50 -0.98 -49.16 -44.54
N ASP A 51 -0.01 -49.94 -44.05
CA ASP A 51 0.33 -49.96 -42.62
C ASP A 51 0.85 -48.60 -42.13
N LYS A 52 1.67 -47.91 -42.93
CA LYS A 52 2.11 -46.54 -42.60
C LYS A 52 0.94 -45.55 -42.57
N LEU A 53 0.01 -45.65 -43.50
CA LEU A 53 -1.19 -44.81 -43.52
C LEU A 53 -2.07 -45.05 -42.28
N LYS A 54 -2.29 -46.32 -41.91
CA LYS A 54 -3.00 -46.72 -40.69
C LYS A 54 -2.30 -46.24 -39.42
N SER A 55 -0.97 -46.39 -39.34
CA SER A 55 -0.18 -45.89 -38.21
C SER A 55 -0.32 -44.37 -38.07
N ARG A 56 -0.24 -43.63 -39.18
CA ARG A 56 -0.39 -42.17 -39.17
C ARG A 56 -1.79 -41.74 -38.74
N LEU A 57 -2.83 -42.43 -39.20
CA LEU A 57 -4.20 -42.18 -38.77
C LEU A 57 -4.37 -42.39 -37.26
N GLY A 58 -3.75 -43.45 -36.71
CA GLY A 58 -3.72 -43.70 -35.26
C GLY A 58 -3.10 -42.54 -34.47
N GLU A 59 -1.95 -42.02 -34.90
CA GLU A 59 -1.29 -40.88 -34.26
C GLU A 59 -2.17 -39.61 -34.24
N ILE A 60 -2.88 -39.34 -35.35
CA ILE A 60 -3.79 -38.20 -35.46
C ILE A 60 -4.97 -38.36 -34.51
N HIS A 61 -5.53 -39.58 -34.42
CA HIS A 61 -6.61 -39.90 -33.49
C HIS A 61 -6.18 -39.70 -32.03
N ASP A 62 -5.00 -40.18 -31.65
CA ASP A 62 -4.44 -39.97 -30.31
C ASP A 62 -4.19 -38.49 -30.01
N SER A 63 -3.70 -37.73 -30.99
CA SER A 63 -3.48 -36.29 -30.85
C SER A 63 -4.79 -35.53 -30.64
N LYS A 64 -5.84 -35.90 -31.38
CA LYS A 64 -7.19 -35.36 -31.18
C LYS A 64 -7.71 -35.68 -29.77
N MET A 65 -7.57 -36.94 -29.34
CA MET A 65 -8.06 -37.40 -28.04
C MET A 65 -7.40 -36.62 -26.89
N ARG A 66 -6.08 -36.39 -26.96
CA ARG A 66 -5.37 -35.54 -25.98
C ARG A 66 -5.91 -34.11 -25.96
N LEU A 67 -6.14 -33.51 -27.12
CA LEU A 67 -6.68 -32.15 -27.20
C LEU A 67 -8.11 -32.05 -26.66
N GLU A 68 -8.94 -33.08 -26.86
CA GLU A 68 -10.29 -33.17 -26.29
C GLU A 68 -10.26 -33.27 -24.76
N GLN A 69 -9.34 -34.07 -24.21
CA GLN A 69 -9.13 -34.16 -22.77
C GLN A 69 -8.70 -32.81 -22.18
N ASP A 70 -7.76 -32.13 -22.83
CA ASP A 70 -7.31 -30.80 -22.42
C ASP A 70 -8.41 -29.75 -22.48
N LEU A 71 -9.28 -29.82 -23.50
CA LEU A 71 -10.44 -28.94 -23.60
C LEU A 71 -11.44 -29.21 -22.47
N LYS A 72 -11.68 -30.49 -22.15
CA LYS A 72 -12.57 -30.87 -21.05
C LYS A 72 -12.03 -30.39 -19.71
N LYS A 73 -10.74 -30.57 -19.45
CA LYS A 73 -10.07 -30.08 -18.24
C LYS A 73 -10.20 -28.57 -18.12
N GLN A 74 -9.84 -27.83 -19.18
CA GLN A 74 -9.97 -26.37 -19.20
C GLN A 74 -11.42 -25.90 -18.98
N ALA A 75 -12.41 -26.61 -19.52
CA ALA A 75 -13.81 -26.27 -19.31
C ALA A 75 -14.27 -26.48 -17.85
N LEU A 76 -13.73 -27.50 -17.16
CA LEU A 76 -13.97 -27.73 -15.74
C LEU A 76 -13.31 -26.64 -14.89
N ASP A 77 -12.05 -26.33 -15.16
CA ASP A 77 -11.30 -25.28 -14.46
C ASP A 77 -12.01 -23.92 -14.60
N ASN A 78 -12.46 -23.57 -15.81
CA ASN A 78 -13.22 -22.34 -16.04
C ASN A 78 -14.53 -22.30 -15.24
N ARG A 79 -15.27 -23.42 -15.17
CA ARG A 79 -16.50 -23.50 -14.35
C ARG A 79 -16.21 -23.32 -12.86
N GLU A 80 -15.09 -23.85 -12.38
CA GLU A 80 -14.67 -23.69 -10.99
C GLU A 80 -14.28 -22.24 -10.69
N ILE A 81 -13.54 -21.59 -11.59
CA ILE A 81 -13.20 -20.16 -11.52
C ILE A 81 -14.48 -19.32 -11.49
N ASP A 82 -15.45 -19.60 -12.36
CA ASP A 82 -16.73 -18.90 -12.38
C ASP A 82 -17.49 -19.08 -11.06
N LYS A 83 -17.46 -20.28 -10.47
CA LYS A 83 -18.07 -20.54 -9.16
C LYS A 83 -17.39 -19.72 -8.06
N LYS A 84 -16.06 -19.70 -8.01
CA LYS A 84 -15.27 -18.89 -7.05
C LYS A 84 -15.52 -17.40 -7.22
N MET A 85 -15.56 -16.92 -8.46
CA MET A 85 -15.88 -15.52 -8.76
C MET A 85 -17.28 -15.17 -8.26
N ASN A 86 -18.28 -16.02 -8.54
CA ASN A 86 -19.66 -15.77 -8.13
C ASN A 86 -19.88 -15.89 -6.62
N SER A 87 -19.07 -16.68 -5.90
CA SER A 87 -19.14 -16.71 -4.44
C SER A 87 -18.55 -15.46 -3.78
N ILE A 88 -17.55 -14.81 -4.39
CA ILE A 88 -16.90 -13.60 -3.83
C ILE A 88 -17.66 -12.31 -4.19
N LYS A 89 -18.35 -12.28 -5.33
CA LYS A 89 -19.17 -11.12 -5.77
C LYS A 89 -20.08 -10.52 -4.68
N PRO A 90 -20.90 -11.29 -3.94
CA PRO A 90 -21.78 -10.72 -2.92
C PRO A 90 -21.00 -10.01 -1.81
N ASP A 91 -19.92 -10.62 -1.31
CA ASP A 91 -19.08 -10.05 -0.25
C ASP A 91 -18.42 -8.76 -0.71
N LEU A 92 -17.91 -8.72 -1.95
CA LEU A 92 -17.35 -7.52 -2.55
C LEU A 92 -18.37 -6.37 -2.61
N ILE A 93 -19.62 -6.67 -3.02
CA ILE A 93 -20.70 -5.68 -3.09
C ILE A 93 -21.07 -5.17 -1.70
N GLN A 94 -21.15 -6.06 -0.70
CA GLN A 94 -21.46 -5.69 0.69
C GLN A 94 -20.36 -4.82 1.30
N LEU A 95 -19.09 -5.21 1.17
CA LEU A 95 -17.96 -4.45 1.65
C LEU A 95 -17.89 -3.06 1.00
N ARG A 96 -18.15 -2.99 -0.31
CA ARG A 96 -18.26 -1.70 -1.02
C ARG A 96 -19.38 -0.83 -0.42
N LYS A 97 -20.56 -1.41 -0.19
CA LYS A 97 -21.70 -0.68 0.38
C LYS A 97 -21.39 -0.15 1.78
N ILE A 98 -20.77 -0.97 2.64
CA ILE A 98 -20.35 -0.59 3.99
C ILE A 98 -19.30 0.52 3.94
N ARG A 99 -18.28 0.37 3.09
CA ARG A 99 -17.25 1.40 2.88
C ARG A 99 -17.88 2.73 2.44
N ASP A 100 -18.75 2.71 1.44
CA ASP A 100 -19.38 3.92 0.91
C ASP A 100 -20.28 4.59 1.97
N GLN A 101 -20.97 3.80 2.80
CA GLN A 101 -21.72 4.31 3.96
C GLN A 101 -20.82 5.01 4.98
N HIS A 102 -19.67 4.41 5.32
CA HIS A 102 -18.70 5.03 6.24
C HIS A 102 -18.10 6.32 5.67
N LEU A 103 -17.78 6.36 4.39
CA LEU A 103 -17.29 7.58 3.74
C LEU A 103 -18.31 8.71 3.83
N VAL A 104 -19.58 8.41 3.54
CA VAL A 104 -20.68 9.38 3.68
C VAL A 104 -20.82 9.84 5.13
N TRP A 105 -20.76 8.93 6.10
CA TRP A 105 -20.85 9.27 7.52
C TRP A 105 -19.70 10.16 8.00
N LEU A 106 -18.46 9.85 7.61
CA LEU A 106 -17.27 10.65 7.95
C LEU A 106 -17.31 12.04 7.32
N ASN A 107 -17.80 12.13 6.08
CA ASN A 107 -17.97 13.41 5.39
C ASN A 107 -19.00 14.30 6.13
N HIS A 108 -20.12 13.73 6.59
CA HIS A 108 -21.11 14.46 7.41
C HIS A 108 -20.54 14.91 8.77
N LYS A 109 -19.54 14.21 9.31
CA LYS A 109 -18.83 14.58 10.54
C LYS A 109 -17.75 15.65 10.32
N GLY A 110 -17.60 16.17 9.10
CA GLY A 110 -16.65 17.24 8.78
C GLY A 110 -15.21 16.75 8.61
N VAL A 111 -14.99 15.46 8.38
CA VAL A 111 -13.64 14.92 8.13
C VAL A 111 -13.12 15.44 6.78
N ARG A 112 -11.93 16.07 6.80
CA ARG A 112 -11.29 16.63 5.59
C ARG A 112 -10.90 15.53 4.59
N GLN A 113 -11.01 15.82 3.29
CA GLN A 113 -10.69 14.88 2.21
C GLN A 113 -9.26 14.31 2.26
N LYS A 114 -8.28 15.10 2.70
CA LYS A 114 -6.88 14.63 2.87
C LYS A 114 -6.79 13.43 3.82
N ARG A 115 -7.53 13.45 4.94
CA ARG A 115 -7.57 12.36 5.92
C ARG A 115 -8.27 11.12 5.39
N LEU A 116 -9.36 11.30 4.63
CA LEU A 116 -10.03 10.20 3.94
C LEU A 116 -9.10 9.50 2.95
N ASN A 117 -8.30 10.27 2.19
CA ASN A 117 -7.33 9.73 1.25
C ASN A 117 -6.24 8.89 1.95
N VAL A 118 -5.76 9.35 3.11
CA VAL A 118 -4.82 8.58 3.96
C VAL A 118 -5.44 7.26 4.40
N TRP A 119 -6.66 7.26 4.94
CA TRP A 119 -7.35 6.04 5.35
C TRP A 119 -7.66 5.08 4.19
N LEU A 120 -7.90 5.62 3.00
CA LEU A 120 -8.08 4.84 1.78
C LEU A 120 -6.76 4.37 1.16
N GLY A 121 -5.61 4.73 1.74
CA GLY A 121 -4.28 4.39 1.20
C GLY A 121 -3.96 5.08 -0.12
N ILE A 122 -4.69 6.14 -0.48
CA ILE A 122 -4.41 6.97 -1.64
C ILE A 122 -3.23 7.86 -1.29
N LYS A 123 -2.02 7.32 -1.42
CA LYS A 123 -0.78 8.10 -1.35
C LYS A 123 -0.65 8.90 -2.65
N ASN A 124 -0.62 10.22 -2.54
CA ASN A 124 0.03 11.01 -3.60
C ASN A 124 1.52 10.67 -3.50
N GLU A 125 2.14 10.29 -4.62
CA GLU A 125 3.54 9.83 -4.67
C GLU A 125 4.57 10.86 -4.16
N ASP A 126 4.14 12.10 -3.86
CA ASP A 126 5.00 13.23 -3.49
C ASP A 126 4.97 13.63 -1.99
N ALA A 127 4.30 12.88 -1.10
CA ALA A 127 4.25 13.22 0.33
C ALA A 127 5.08 12.25 1.16
N ASP A 128 6.25 12.75 1.57
CA ASP A 128 7.25 12.15 2.45
C ASP A 128 6.63 11.27 3.54
N GLU A 129 7.16 10.04 3.67
CA GLU A 129 6.74 9.02 4.64
C GLU A 129 7.23 9.35 6.06
N ASN A 130 6.88 10.53 6.58
CA ASN A 130 7.30 10.89 7.91
C ASN A 130 6.15 11.41 8.78
N TYR A 131 5.94 10.67 9.86
CA TYR A 131 5.09 10.90 11.03
C TYR A 131 3.60 10.56 10.92
N PHE A 132 3.27 9.43 11.54
CA PHE A 132 2.00 9.24 12.23
C PHE A 132 1.92 10.27 13.40
N ILE A 133 1.57 11.52 13.12
CA ILE A 133 1.16 12.49 14.16
C ILE A 133 -0.34 12.30 14.40
N ASN A 134 -0.72 12.03 15.65
CA ASN A 134 -2.11 12.08 16.08
C ASN A 134 -2.63 13.51 15.90
N GLU A 135 -3.75 13.69 15.18
CA GLU A 135 -4.32 15.00 14.78
C GLU A 135 -4.72 15.97 15.92
N GLU A 136 -4.46 15.64 17.20
CA GLU A 136 -4.52 16.62 18.28
C GLU A 136 -3.27 17.52 18.32
N ASP A 137 -2.13 17.09 17.76
CA ASP A 137 -0.88 17.85 17.80
C ASP A 137 -0.83 19.02 16.78
N GLU A 138 -1.31 18.85 15.54
CA GLU A 138 -1.12 19.85 14.47
C GLU A 138 -1.86 21.19 14.66
N ASN A 139 -2.90 21.23 15.50
CA ASN A 139 -3.63 22.46 15.84
C ASN A 139 -3.17 23.06 17.18
N LEU A 140 -2.12 22.53 17.81
CA LEU A 140 -1.61 23.11 19.04
C LEU A 140 -0.99 24.48 18.75
N PRO A 141 -1.23 25.48 19.63
CA PRO A 141 -0.64 26.80 19.46
C PRO A 141 0.90 26.74 19.37
N HIS A 142 1.53 25.72 19.96
CA HIS A 142 2.97 25.42 19.89
C HIS A 142 3.55 25.34 18.47
N TYR A 143 2.75 25.04 17.44
CA TYR A 143 3.20 24.97 16.05
C TYR A 143 3.47 26.34 15.42
N ASP A 144 2.82 27.40 15.92
CA ASP A 144 3.06 28.78 15.49
C ASP A 144 4.09 29.43 16.40
N GLU A 145 5.28 29.69 15.86
CA GLU A 145 6.40 30.31 16.58
C GLU A 145 6.00 31.65 17.20
N LYS A 146 5.07 32.39 16.58
CA LYS A 146 4.59 33.68 17.10
C LYS A 146 3.81 33.56 18.40
N THR A 147 3.38 32.35 18.78
CA THR A 147 2.60 32.16 20.01
C THR A 147 3.46 32.08 21.26
N TRP A 148 4.74 31.72 21.12
CA TRP A 148 5.67 31.51 22.23
C TRP A 148 7.01 32.24 22.06
N PHE A 149 7.44 32.59 20.84
CA PHE A 149 8.71 33.26 20.59
C PHE A 149 8.54 34.79 20.60
N VAL A 150 9.31 35.47 21.44
CA VAL A 150 9.26 36.92 21.63
C VAL A 150 10.69 37.48 21.61
N GLU A 151 11.08 38.11 20.51
CA GLU A 151 12.47 38.52 20.26
C GLU A 151 12.97 39.64 21.19
N ASP A 152 12.18 40.69 21.40
CA ASP A 152 12.63 41.93 22.05
C ASP A 152 12.03 42.15 23.45
N ILE A 153 12.25 41.17 24.35
CA ILE A 153 11.86 41.31 25.76
C ILE A 153 12.97 40.94 26.74
N ASN A 154 13.07 41.71 27.82
CA ASN A 154 14.00 41.46 28.91
C ASN A 154 13.38 40.51 29.97
N ARG A 155 14.20 40.12 30.95
CA ARG A 155 13.79 39.21 32.03
C ARG A 155 12.56 39.72 32.80
N VAL A 156 12.52 41.02 33.12
CA VAL A 156 11.45 41.64 33.92
C VAL A 156 10.15 41.69 33.12
N GLN A 157 10.22 42.07 31.85
CA GLN A 157 9.07 42.08 30.94
C GLN A 157 8.48 40.68 30.72
N ALA A 158 9.33 39.65 30.69
CA ALA A 158 8.87 38.27 30.63
C ALA A 158 8.13 37.84 31.90
N GLU A 159 8.61 38.27 33.07
CA GLU A 159 7.95 38.03 34.35
C GLU A 159 6.57 38.74 34.39
N ASP A 160 6.48 39.97 33.90
CA ASP A 160 5.21 40.72 33.80
C ASP A 160 4.19 40.05 32.86
N LEU A 161 4.62 39.52 31.72
CA LEU A 161 3.74 38.83 30.75
C LEU A 161 3.19 37.50 31.28
N LEU A 162 3.99 36.82 32.11
CA LEU A 162 3.65 35.54 32.72
C LEU A 162 2.98 35.71 34.10
N TYR A 163 2.92 36.92 34.63
CA TYR A 163 2.29 37.20 35.91
C TYR A 163 0.81 36.83 35.91
N GLY A 164 0.40 36.00 36.87
CA GLY A 164 -0.98 35.51 37.02
C GLY A 164 -1.43 34.50 35.96
N LYS A 165 -0.51 33.94 35.16
CA LYS A 165 -0.80 32.83 34.23
C LYS A 165 -0.73 31.47 34.96
N PRO A 166 -1.39 30.41 34.43
CA PRO A 166 -1.30 29.07 35.02
C PRO A 166 0.10 28.46 34.87
N ASP A 167 0.40 27.47 35.72
CA ASP A 167 1.61 26.66 35.61
C ASP A 167 1.75 26.03 34.22
N GLY A 168 2.97 26.06 33.67
CA GLY A 168 3.26 25.64 32.30
C GLY A 168 3.04 26.71 31.23
N ALA A 169 2.61 27.92 31.61
CA ALA A 169 2.66 29.07 30.72
C ALA A 169 4.10 29.48 30.43
N PHE A 170 4.45 29.66 29.17
CA PHE A 170 5.84 29.89 28.77
C PHE A 170 6.00 30.83 27.57
N LEU A 171 7.22 31.35 27.45
CA LEU A 171 7.72 32.04 26.28
C LEU A 171 9.22 31.79 26.12
N ILE A 172 9.72 31.94 24.90
CA ILE A 172 11.15 31.91 24.58
C ILE A 172 11.53 33.30 24.07
N ARG A 173 12.59 33.87 24.66
CA ARG A 173 13.14 35.18 24.31
C ARG A 173 14.61 35.09 23.96
N GLU A 174 15.12 36.10 23.27
CA GLU A 174 16.56 36.22 23.08
C GLU A 174 17.27 36.46 24.42
N SER A 175 18.41 35.80 24.60
CA SER A 175 19.27 36.05 25.76
C SER A 175 20.17 37.25 25.49
N SER A 176 20.53 37.99 26.53
CA SER A 176 21.57 39.04 26.43
C SER A 176 22.95 38.47 26.05
N LYS A 177 23.12 37.14 26.11
CA LYS A 177 24.30 36.42 25.63
C LYS A 177 24.13 36.05 24.16
N LYS A 178 25.08 36.48 23.31
CA LYS A 178 25.09 36.14 21.88
C LYS A 178 25.07 34.61 21.68
N GLY A 179 24.14 34.14 20.86
CA GLY A 179 24.00 32.71 20.53
C GLY A 179 23.30 31.86 21.60
N CYS A 180 22.57 32.46 22.53
CA CYS A 180 21.75 31.74 23.50
C CYS A 180 20.32 32.31 23.53
N TYR A 181 19.36 31.46 23.85
CA TYR A 181 17.98 31.85 24.12
C TYR A 181 17.67 31.64 25.59
N ALA A 182 16.60 32.27 26.07
CA ALA A 182 16.08 32.05 27.42
C ALA A 182 14.61 31.63 27.33
N CYS A 183 14.27 30.52 27.98
CA CYS A 183 12.90 30.09 28.19
C CYS A 183 12.42 30.58 29.56
N SER A 184 11.37 31.38 29.57
CA SER A 184 10.68 31.79 30.79
C SER A 184 9.42 30.94 30.93
N VAL A 185 9.23 30.26 32.07
CA VAL A 185 8.10 29.35 32.31
C VAL A 185 7.56 29.53 33.74
N VAL A 186 6.24 29.50 33.90
CA VAL A 186 5.59 29.49 35.21
C VAL A 186 5.61 28.09 35.81
N ALA A 187 6.14 27.95 37.02
CA ALA A 187 6.13 26.71 37.78
C ALA A 187 5.95 26.98 39.27
N ASP A 188 5.01 26.26 39.89
CA ASP A 188 4.64 26.44 41.30
C ASP A 188 4.21 27.89 41.61
N GLY A 189 3.58 28.57 40.64
CA GLY A 189 3.18 29.97 40.76
C GLY A 189 4.31 31.01 40.64
N GLU A 190 5.56 30.59 40.42
CA GLU A 190 6.71 31.48 40.20
C GLU A 190 7.24 31.38 38.76
N VAL A 191 7.73 32.50 38.22
CA VAL A 191 8.35 32.52 36.88
C VAL A 191 9.81 32.10 36.99
N LYS A 192 10.17 30.96 36.38
CA LYS A 192 11.52 30.43 36.31
C LYS A 192 12.11 30.64 34.92
N HIS A 193 13.43 30.85 34.85
CA HIS A 193 14.15 31.15 33.61
C HIS A 193 15.22 30.11 33.35
N CYS A 194 15.18 29.48 32.18
CA CYS A 194 16.14 28.46 31.74
C CYS A 194 16.90 28.95 30.50
N VAL A 195 18.20 28.70 30.44
CA VAL A 195 18.99 29.02 29.26
C VAL A 195 18.86 27.88 28.24
N ILE A 196 18.56 28.23 26.99
CA ILE A 196 18.64 27.33 25.86
C ILE A 196 19.93 27.64 25.11
N TYR A 197 20.82 26.65 25.03
CA TYR A 197 22.08 26.75 24.33
C TYR A 197 21.86 26.47 22.84
N SER A 198 22.36 27.35 21.98
CA SER A 198 22.49 27.08 20.54
C SER A 198 23.89 26.51 20.29
N THR A 199 23.95 25.27 19.80
CA THR A 199 25.21 24.59 19.48
C THR A 199 25.17 24.07 18.04
N ALA A 200 26.32 23.68 17.49
CA ALA A 200 26.39 23.07 16.16
C ALA A 200 25.60 21.74 16.05
N ARG A 201 25.29 21.10 17.18
CA ARG A 201 24.50 19.86 17.24
C ARG A 201 22.99 20.11 17.33
N GLY A 202 22.58 21.33 17.69
CA GLY A 202 21.18 21.68 17.93
C GLY A 202 20.98 22.56 19.17
N TYR A 203 19.71 22.70 19.56
CA TYR A 203 19.23 23.45 20.72
C TYR A 203 18.97 22.53 21.91
N GLY A 204 19.16 23.02 23.15
CA GLY A 204 18.82 22.29 24.37
C GLY A 204 19.07 23.06 25.65
N PHE A 205 18.54 22.54 26.77
CA PHE A 205 18.67 23.16 28.10
C PHE A 205 19.97 22.77 28.83
N ALA A 206 20.53 21.60 28.53
CA ALA A 206 21.77 21.10 29.13
C ALA A 206 22.46 20.08 28.21
N GLU A 207 23.79 20.01 28.25
CA GLU A 207 24.56 18.94 27.59
C GLU A 207 24.42 17.63 28.39
N PRO A 208 24.24 16.45 27.76
CA PRO A 208 24.34 16.10 26.33
C PRO A 208 23.05 16.24 25.49
N TYR A 209 22.00 16.85 26.02
CA TYR A 209 20.65 16.86 25.43
C TYR A 209 20.37 18.00 24.43
N ASN A 210 21.42 18.52 23.77
CA ASN A 210 21.29 19.53 22.70
C ASN A 210 20.98 18.86 21.36
N LEU A 211 19.83 18.18 21.28
CA LEU A 211 19.51 17.25 20.20
C LEU A 211 18.47 17.80 19.20
N TYR A 212 17.90 18.98 19.46
CA TYR A 212 16.80 19.51 18.65
C TYR A 212 17.30 20.39 17.51
N SER A 213 16.80 20.17 16.29
CA SER A 213 17.23 20.89 15.09
C SER A 213 16.75 22.35 15.05
N SER A 214 15.67 22.65 15.77
CA SER A 214 15.08 24.00 15.88
C SER A 214 14.50 24.24 17.28
N LEU A 215 14.29 25.51 17.64
CA LEU A 215 13.56 25.89 18.85
C LEU A 215 12.13 25.34 18.85
N LYS A 216 11.48 25.29 17.69
CA LYS A 216 10.14 24.73 17.53
C LYS A 216 10.09 23.25 17.90
N GLU A 217 11.05 22.46 17.43
CA GLU A 217 11.13 21.03 17.77
C GLU A 217 11.37 20.82 19.28
N LEU A 218 12.20 21.66 19.88
CA LEU A 218 12.41 21.68 21.33
C LEU A 218 11.10 21.95 22.09
N VAL A 219 10.34 22.96 21.67
CA VAL A 219 9.04 23.30 22.28
C VAL A 219 8.03 22.15 22.15
N LEU A 220 7.91 21.57 20.95
CA LEU A 220 7.02 20.43 20.68
C LEU A 220 7.39 19.18 21.48
N HIS A 221 8.65 19.01 21.83
CA HIS A 221 9.05 17.92 22.73
C HIS A 221 8.67 18.20 24.19
N TYR A 222 9.00 19.39 24.70
CA TYR A 222 8.75 19.75 26.10
C TYR A 222 7.31 20.16 26.42
N GLN A 223 6.41 20.22 25.42
CA GLN A 223 4.97 20.23 25.67
C GLN A 223 4.49 18.87 26.24
N GLN A 224 5.14 17.76 25.83
CA GLN A 224 4.78 16.40 26.25
C GLN A 224 5.69 15.89 27.39
N THR A 225 6.91 16.40 27.48
CA THR A 225 7.93 15.96 28.46
C THR A 225 8.17 17.03 29.53
N SER A 226 8.17 16.63 30.80
CA SER A 226 8.44 17.55 31.93
C SER A 226 9.90 18.01 31.94
N LEU A 227 10.12 19.28 32.30
CA LEU A 227 11.46 19.87 32.47
C LEU A 227 12.19 19.38 33.74
N VAL A 228 11.55 18.51 34.54
CA VAL A 228 12.14 17.93 35.76
C VAL A 228 13.49 17.26 35.52
N GLN A 229 13.71 16.74 34.31
CA GLN A 229 14.97 16.11 33.91
C GLN A 229 16.17 17.05 33.94
N HIS A 230 15.95 18.36 33.83
CA HIS A 230 17.00 19.39 33.84
C HIS A 230 17.12 20.09 35.19
N ASN A 231 16.04 20.14 35.97
CA ASN A 231 16.01 20.73 37.31
C ASN A 231 14.81 20.15 38.09
N ASP A 232 15.07 19.55 39.25
CA ASP A 232 14.01 18.97 40.11
C ASP A 232 12.95 19.99 40.52
N SER A 233 13.29 21.29 40.51
CA SER A 233 12.36 22.40 40.78
C SER A 233 11.52 22.81 39.56
N LEU A 234 11.66 22.17 38.40
CA LEU A 234 10.93 22.46 37.16
C LEU A 234 10.02 21.29 36.75
N ASN A 235 9.17 20.83 37.65
CA ASN A 235 8.19 19.80 37.32
C ASN A 235 6.98 20.35 36.52
N VAL A 236 7.28 20.99 35.39
CA VAL A 236 6.29 21.59 34.49
C VAL A 236 6.62 21.27 33.04
N ARG A 237 5.59 21.37 32.19
CA ARG A 237 5.70 21.22 30.73
C ARG A 237 5.47 22.58 30.07
N LEU A 238 5.97 22.76 28.86
CA LEU A 238 5.68 23.93 28.04
C LEU A 238 4.27 23.79 27.46
N ALA A 239 3.25 24.00 28.30
CA ALA A 239 1.86 23.64 27.99
C ALA A 239 1.06 24.78 27.37
N TYR A 240 1.37 26.04 27.72
CA TYR A 240 0.59 27.20 27.29
C TYR A 240 1.51 28.30 26.72
N PRO A 241 1.56 28.48 25.38
CA PRO A 241 2.27 29.59 24.76
C PRO A 241 1.67 30.93 25.23
N VAL A 242 2.51 31.93 25.51
CA VAL A 242 2.10 33.22 26.09
C VAL A 242 1.01 33.96 25.27
N HIS A 243 1.01 33.82 23.95
CA HIS A 243 0.03 34.44 23.05
C HIS A 243 -1.04 33.47 22.54
N ALA A 244 -1.08 32.24 23.05
CA ALA A 244 -2.20 31.33 22.78
C ALA A 244 -3.47 31.82 23.49
N GLN A 245 -4.63 31.65 22.84
CA GLN A 245 -5.90 31.82 23.52
C GLN A 245 -6.01 30.75 24.62
N MET A 246 -5.89 31.18 25.87
CA MET A 246 -6.11 30.32 27.03
C MET A 246 -7.52 29.73 26.94
N PRO A 247 -7.70 28.41 27.08
CA PRO A 247 -9.03 27.87 27.31
C PRO A 247 -9.56 28.54 28.58
N SER A 248 -10.70 29.23 28.46
CA SER A 248 -11.42 29.78 29.60
C SER A 248 -11.62 28.65 30.60
N LEU A 249 -10.99 28.73 31.78
CA LEU A 249 -11.35 27.87 32.89
C LEU A 249 -12.81 28.15 33.23
N CYS A 250 -13.71 27.30 32.74
CA CYS A 250 -15.07 27.23 33.27
C CYS A 250 -14.93 26.89 34.76
N ARG A 251 -15.32 27.84 35.61
CA ARG A 251 -15.59 27.61 37.03
C ARG A 251 -16.78 26.68 37.21
#